data_AF-A0A6V7JCM8-F1
#
_entry.id   AF-A0A6V7JCM8-F1
#
_cell.length_a   1.000
_cell.length_b   1.000
_cell.length_c   1.000
_cell.angle_alpha   90.00
_cell.angle_beta   90.00
_cell.angle_gamma   90.00
#
_symmetry.space_group_name_H-M   'P 1'
#
loop_
_entity.id
_entity.type
_entity.pdbx_description
1 polymer ?
#
loop_
_entity_poly.entity_id
_entity_poly.type
_entity_poly.pdbx_seq_one_letter_code
_entity_poly.pdbx_strand_id
1 'polypeptide(L)'
;LSSLFDFSYKKKSVDPKLWKMMQHSVDYVNERPSPRYIKTHLPFNLLPRMLREGKTNAKMIYVSRNPKDLCISFYYHCRNVEGYTGNFEEFTRLFCGDR
;
A
#
# COMPACT_ATOMS: atom_id res chain seq x y z
N LEU A 1 -2.93 -1.40 19.55
CA LEU A 1 -3.11 -1.17 18.10
C LEU A 1 -4.33 -0.31 17.81
N SER A 2 -5.54 -0.66 18.26
CA SER A 2 -6.74 0.17 18.04
C SER A 2 -6.68 1.57 18.68
N SER A 3 -5.89 1.77 19.74
CA SER A 3 -5.67 3.08 20.37
C SER A 3 -4.71 3.99 19.60
N LEU A 4 -3.93 3.44 18.67
CA LEU A 4 -2.89 4.17 17.93
C LEU A 4 -3.38 4.72 16.59
N PHE A 5 -4.54 4.24 16.12
CA PHE A 5 -5.16 4.68 14.88
C PHE A 5 -6.51 5.30 15.22
N ASP A 6 -6.65 6.59 14.96
CA ASP A 6 -7.93 7.26 15.05
C ASP A 6 -8.69 7.06 13.74
N PHE A 7 -9.51 6.01 13.69
CA PHE A 7 -10.38 5.75 12.54
C PHE A 7 -11.55 6.75 12.42
N SER A 8 -11.77 7.62 13.42
CA SER A 8 -12.68 8.75 13.31
C SER A 8 -12.07 9.91 12.49
N TYR A 9 -10.78 9.83 12.14
CA TYR A 9 -10.12 10.81 11.27
C TYR A 9 -10.84 10.90 9.93
N LYS A 10 -11.53 12.03 9.71
CA LYS A 10 -12.24 12.30 8.45
C LYS A 10 -11.21 12.52 7.34
N LYS A 11 -11.00 11.48 6.49
CA LYS A 11 -10.29 11.64 5.22
C LYS A 11 -10.94 12.81 4.45
N LYS A 12 -10.13 13.79 4.03
CA LYS A 12 -10.59 14.88 3.15
C LYS A 12 -11.31 14.27 1.94
N SER A 13 -12.34 14.95 1.44
CA SER A 13 -13.12 14.49 0.28
C SER A 13 -12.18 14.12 -0.87
N VAL A 14 -12.07 12.82 -1.12
CA VAL A 14 -11.21 12.22 -2.13
C VAL A 14 -11.89 12.42 -3.49
N ASP A 15 -11.13 12.80 -4.52
CA ASP A 15 -11.63 12.90 -5.90
C ASP A 15 -12.45 11.63 -6.26
N PRO A 16 -13.68 11.74 -6.80
CA PRO A 16 -14.51 10.59 -7.18
C PRO A 16 -13.79 9.56 -8.04
N LYS A 17 -12.86 9.99 -8.92
CA LYS A 17 -12.06 9.08 -9.74
C LYS A 17 -11.06 8.28 -8.91
N LEU A 18 -10.44 8.93 -7.93
CA LEU A 18 -9.54 8.31 -6.97
C LEU A 18 -10.31 7.36 -6.03
N TRP A 19 -11.54 7.70 -5.66
CA TRP A 19 -12.43 6.83 -4.90
C TRP A 19 -12.80 5.54 -5.66
N LYS A 20 -13.18 5.63 -6.95
CA LYS A 20 -13.44 4.46 -7.79
C LYS A 20 -12.23 3.52 -7.85
N MET A 21 -11.03 4.08 -7.98
CA MET A 21 -9.78 3.30 -7.97
C MET A 21 -9.54 2.60 -6.62
N MET A 22 -9.80 3.27 -5.49
CA MET A 22 -9.51 2.72 -4.16
C MET A 22 -10.55 1.70 -3.69
N GLN A 23 -11.84 1.88 -4.02
CA GLN A 23 -12.90 0.96 -3.60
C GLN A 23 -13.15 -0.19 -4.59
N HIS A 24 -13.06 0.07 -5.90
CA HIS A 24 -13.39 -0.88 -6.97
C HIS A 24 -12.17 -1.12 -7.86
N SER A 25 -11.02 -1.43 -7.25
CA SER A 25 -9.74 -1.54 -7.94
C SER A 25 -9.71 -2.60 -9.05
N VAL A 26 -10.44 -3.71 -8.89
CA VAL A 26 -10.52 -4.79 -9.89
C VAL A 26 -11.28 -4.32 -11.13
N ASP A 27 -12.49 -3.78 -10.94
CA ASP A 27 -13.30 -3.23 -12.03
C ASP A 27 -12.58 -2.09 -12.74
N TYR A 28 -11.93 -1.22 -11.97
CA TYR A 28 -11.12 -0.12 -12.49
C TYR A 28 -10.00 -0.59 -13.43
N VAL A 29 -9.36 -1.72 -13.13
CA VAL A 29 -8.31 -2.29 -13.99
C VAL A 29 -8.90 -3.04 -15.19
N ASN A 30 -10.06 -3.68 -15.04
CA ASN A 30 -10.75 -4.42 -16.11
C ASN A 30 -11.29 -3.50 -17.21
N GLU A 31 -11.76 -2.31 -16.87
CA GLU A 31 -12.29 -1.33 -17.84
C GLU A 31 -11.19 -0.68 -18.72
N ARG A 32 -9.90 -0.88 -18.43
CA ARG A 32 -8.81 -0.16 -19.11
C ARG A 32 -8.22 -0.95 -20.28
N PRO A 33 -7.90 -0.28 -21.41
CA PRO A 33 -7.23 -0.93 -22.53
C PRO A 33 -5.80 -1.34 -22.15
N SER A 34 -5.25 -2.32 -22.89
CA SER A 34 -3.85 -2.71 -22.72
C SER A 34 -2.90 -1.66 -23.33
N PRO A 35 -1.71 -1.43 -22.74
CA PRO A 35 -1.15 -2.08 -21.55
C PRO A 35 -1.72 -1.54 -20.24
N ARG A 36 -1.92 -2.44 -19.25
CA ARG A 36 -2.42 -2.10 -17.92
C ARG A 36 -1.28 -1.93 -16.93
N TYR A 37 -1.38 -0.92 -16.07
CA TYR A 37 -0.43 -0.65 -14.99
C TYR A 37 -1.05 -1.00 -13.65
N ILE A 38 -0.46 -1.96 -12.95
CA ILE A 38 -0.94 -2.45 -11.66
C ILE A 38 0.19 -2.28 -10.64
N LYS A 39 -0.10 -1.58 -9.54
CA LYS A 39 0.78 -1.47 -8.38
C LYS A 39 0.27 -2.41 -7.29
N THR A 40 1.17 -3.18 -6.69
CA THR A 40 0.83 -4.04 -5.56
C THR A 40 1.94 -4.02 -4.51
N HIS A 41 1.56 -4.19 -3.25
CA HIS A 41 2.46 -4.42 -2.12
C HIS A 41 2.47 -5.90 -1.69
N LEU A 42 1.83 -6.78 -2.46
CA LEU A 42 1.80 -8.22 -2.18
C LEU A 42 3.20 -8.83 -2.30
N PRO A 43 3.60 -9.72 -1.36
CA PRO A 43 4.77 -10.56 -1.52
C PRO A 43 4.71 -11.39 -2.80
N PHE A 44 5.87 -11.70 -3.37
CA PHE A 44 5.98 -12.45 -4.62
C PHE A 44 5.16 -13.74 -4.63
N ASN A 45 5.15 -14.48 -3.52
CA ASN A 45 4.44 -15.76 -3.40
C ASN A 45 2.90 -15.65 -3.48
N LEU A 46 2.35 -14.46 -3.22
CA LEU A 46 0.90 -14.20 -3.32
C LEU A 46 0.48 -13.68 -4.71
N LEU A 47 1.43 -13.42 -5.61
CA LEU A 47 1.12 -13.01 -6.98
C LEU A 47 0.55 -14.18 -7.80
N PRO A 48 -0.19 -13.96 -8.90
CA PRO A 48 -0.72 -15.05 -9.72
C PRO A 48 0.37 -16.01 -10.21
N ARG A 49 0.13 -17.32 -10.12
CA ARG A 49 1.09 -18.37 -10.50
C ARG A 49 1.62 -18.19 -11.92
N MET A 50 0.77 -17.84 -12.87
CA MET A 50 1.17 -17.59 -14.26
C MET A 50 2.19 -16.46 -14.40
N LEU A 51 2.07 -15.40 -13.58
CA LEU A 51 3.02 -14.29 -13.55
C LEU A 51 4.37 -14.74 -12.96
N ARG A 52 4.34 -15.51 -11.87
CA ARG A 52 5.55 -16.04 -11.22
C ARG A 52 6.31 -17.04 -12.09
N GLU A 53 5.58 -17.83 -12.89
CA GLU A 53 6.14 -18.81 -13.83
C GLU A 53 6.52 -18.21 -15.18
N GLY A 54 6.37 -16.88 -15.38
CA GLY A 54 6.71 -16.23 -16.64
C GLY A 54 5.81 -16.61 -17.82
N LYS A 55 4.62 -17.15 -17.57
CA LYS A 55 3.63 -17.57 -18.59
C LYS A 55 2.79 -16.42 -19.15
N THR A 56 3.14 -15.18 -18.81
CA THR A 56 2.44 -13.97 -19.22
C THR A 56 3.43 -12.98 -19.84
N ASN A 57 2.99 -12.17 -20.81
CA ASN A 57 3.81 -11.10 -21.41
C ASN A 57 3.95 -9.85 -20.51
N ALA A 58 3.51 -9.92 -19.25
CA ALA A 58 3.58 -8.81 -18.31
C ALA A 58 5.02 -8.63 -17.79
N LYS A 59 5.43 -7.37 -17.60
CA LYS A 59 6.74 -7.01 -17.04
C LYS A 59 6.57 -6.59 -15.58
N MET A 60 7.47 -7.04 -14.71
CA MET A 60 7.47 -6.69 -13.29
C MET A 60 8.66 -5.79 -12.96
N ILE A 61 8.37 -4.69 -12.26
CA ILE A 61 9.39 -3.78 -11.72
C ILE A 61 9.27 -3.87 -10.19
N TYR A 62 10.31 -4.38 -9.54
CA TYR A 62 10.40 -4.42 -8.09
C TYR A 62 11.17 -3.20 -7.59
N VAL A 63 10.64 -2.52 -6.58
CA VAL A 63 11.26 -1.33 -5.98
C VAL A 63 11.64 -1.65 -4.54
N SER A 64 12.94 -1.65 -4.25
CA SER A 64 13.49 -1.78 -2.90
C SER A 64 14.00 -0.43 -2.39
N ARG A 65 13.89 -0.20 -1.08
CA ARG A 65 14.43 0.97 -0.39
C ARG A 65 15.17 0.53 0.88
N ASN A 66 16.12 1.34 1.34
CA ASN A 66 16.69 1.17 2.67
C ASN A 66 15.57 1.11 3.73
N PRO A 67 15.52 0.07 4.58
CA PRO A 67 14.43 -0.09 5.56
C PRO A 67 14.35 1.06 6.57
N LYS A 68 15.48 1.73 6.88
CA LYS A 68 15.48 2.90 7.78
C LYS A 68 14.70 4.07 7.19
N ASP A 69 14.93 4.37 5.92
CA ASP A 69 14.20 5.44 5.21
C ASP A 69 12.74 5.05 4.95
N LEU A 70 12.49 3.76 4.70
CA LEU A 70 11.14 3.22 4.53
C LEU A 70 10.32 3.37 5.81
N CYS A 71 10.92 3.08 6.98
CA CYS A 71 10.26 3.26 8.28
C CYS A 71 9.81 4.71 8.50
N ILE A 72 10.69 5.69 8.24
CA ILE A 72 10.36 7.12 8.37
C ILE A 72 9.23 7.50 7.40
N SER A 73 9.35 7.10 6.14
CA SER A 73 8.33 7.38 5.12
C SER A 73 6.97 6.76 5.47
N PHE A 74 6.98 5.55 6.03
CA PHE A 74 5.76 4.83 6.41
C PHE A 74 5.10 5.45 7.65
N TYR A 75 5.89 5.92 8.62
CA TYR A 75 5.39 6.67 9.78
C TYR A 75 4.59 7.90 9.36
N TYR A 76 5.14 8.74 8.48
CA TYR A 76 4.42 9.92 7.99
C TYR A 76 3.23 9.56 7.10
N HIS A 77 3.31 8.46 6.34
CA HIS A 77 2.16 7.96 5.59
C HIS A 77 1.02 7.57 6.52
N CYS A 78 1.28 6.77 7.55
CA CYS A 78 0.28 6.36 8.53
C CYS A 78 -0.29 7.55 9.30
N ARG A 79 0.54 8.54 9.66
CA ARG A 79 0.09 9.75 10.36
C ARG A 79 -0.82 10.64 9.50
N ASN A 80 -0.46 10.85 8.24
CA ASN A 80 -1.17 11.78 7.36
C ASN A 80 -2.37 11.15 6.64
N VAL A 81 -2.33 9.84 6.39
CA VAL A 81 -3.34 9.15 5.57
C VAL A 81 -4.22 8.23 6.41
N GLU A 82 -3.64 7.49 7.36
CA GLU A 82 -4.35 6.45 8.12
C GLU A 82 -4.71 6.88 9.56
N GLY A 83 -4.38 8.10 9.96
CA GLY A 83 -4.74 8.63 11.28
C GLY A 83 -3.91 8.08 12.45
N TYR A 84 -2.64 7.71 12.22
CA TYR A 84 -1.75 7.27 13.29
C TYR A 84 -1.41 8.42 14.26
N THR A 85 -1.64 8.22 15.55
CA THR A 85 -1.45 9.24 16.61
C THR A 85 -0.26 8.97 17.53
N GLY A 86 0.35 7.79 17.45
CA GLY A 86 1.51 7.42 18.27
C GLY A 86 2.79 8.18 17.92
N ASN A 87 3.80 8.07 18.78
CA ASN A 87 5.11 8.68 18.53
C ASN A 87 5.97 7.81 17.58
N PHE A 88 7.10 8.37 17.12
CA PHE A 88 7.99 7.70 16.18
C PHE A 88 8.69 6.49 16.81
N GLU A 89 9.07 6.56 18.09
CA GLU A 89 9.77 5.46 18.78
C GLU A 89 8.89 4.20 18.85
N GLU A 90 7.63 4.35 19.28
CA GLU A 90 6.63 3.28 19.26
C GLU A 90 6.41 2.72 17.86
N PHE A 91 6.35 3.60 16.85
CA PHE A 91 6.20 3.18 15.46
C PHE A 91 7.38 2.33 15.01
N THR A 92 8.62 2.72 15.36
CA THR A 92 9.81 1.96 15.00
C THR A 92 9.86 0.60 15.68
N ARG A 93 9.46 0.48 16.95
CA ARG A 93 9.34 -0.80 17.65
C ARG A 93 8.34 -1.73 16.96
N LEU A 94 7.15 -1.19 16.62
CA LEU A 94 6.13 -1.93 15.87
C LEU A 94 6.62 -2.35 14.48
N PHE A 95 7.37 -1.48 13.79
CA PHE A 95 7.92 -1.74 12.47
C PHE A 95 8.99 -2.84 12.49
N CYS A 96 9.87 -2.85 13.49
CA CYS A 96 10.89 -3.89 13.67
C CYS A 96 10.29 -5.23 14.12
N GLY A 97 9.05 -5.23 14.63
CA GLY A 97 8.42 -6.42 15.20
C GLY A 97 9.03 -6.80 16.56
N ASP A 98 9.65 -5.84 17.24
CA ASP A 98 10.11 -6.02 18.62
C ASP A 98 8.84 -6.18 19.47
N ARG A 99 8.58 -7.42 19.90
CA ARG A 99 7.49 -7.77 20.83
C ARG A 99 7.88 -7.43 22.25
#